data_AF-A0A1M3M474-F1
#
_entry.id   AF-A0A1M3M474-F1
#
_cell.length_a   1.000
_cell.length_b   1.000
_cell.length_c   1.000
_cell.angle_alpha   90.00
_cell.angle_beta   90.00
_cell.angle_gamma   90.00
#
_symmetry.space_group_name_H-M   'P 1'
#
loop_
_entity.id
_entity.type
_entity.pdbx_description
1 polymer ?
#
loop_
_entity_poly.entity_id
_entity_poly.type
_entity_poly.pdbx_seq_one_letter_code
_entity_poly.pdbx_strand_id
1 'polypeptide(L)'
;MNGRFIGSMVLAVAAVSAGTAWWWQGKNRIDASDLQAVDRGRVVYAKACAECHGQDLQGEADWRVRKPNGELPAPPHDASGHTWHHDDEYLFAVTKHGLARFAPPDYKSAMPSFVGSLSDADIRAALAYIKSTWPEEIRKRQEALNQKR
;
A
#
# COMPACT_ATOMS: atom_id res chain seq x y z
N MET A 1 -17.14 -37.56 57.50
CA MET A 1 -16.80 -37.87 56.09
C MET A 1 -18.03 -37.62 55.22
N ASN A 2 -17.78 -37.00 54.07
CA ASN A 2 -18.66 -36.89 52.88
C ASN A 2 -19.51 -35.62 52.76
N GLY A 3 -18.86 -34.58 52.21
CA GLY A 3 -19.51 -33.48 51.52
C GLY A 3 -19.86 -33.82 50.08
N ARG A 4 -20.73 -32.98 49.48
CA ARG A 4 -20.83 -32.75 48.04
C ARG A 4 -21.22 -31.29 47.84
N PHE A 5 -20.24 -30.43 47.57
CA PHE A 5 -20.50 -29.10 47.01
C PHE A 5 -20.64 -29.24 45.50
N ILE A 6 -21.72 -28.70 44.98
CA ILE A 6 -22.02 -28.54 43.55
C ILE A 6 -21.20 -27.34 43.06
N GLY A 7 -20.49 -27.48 41.95
CA GLY A 7 -19.75 -26.39 41.31
C GLY A 7 -19.72 -26.55 39.80
N SER A 8 -20.70 -25.94 39.13
CA SER A 8 -20.77 -25.83 37.68
C SER A 8 -19.61 -24.98 37.16
N MET A 9 -18.75 -25.56 36.33
CA MET A 9 -17.68 -24.84 35.63
C MET A 9 -18.20 -24.35 34.28
N VAL A 10 -18.67 -23.10 34.23
CA VAL A 10 -18.99 -22.43 32.97
C VAL A 10 -17.67 -21.93 32.36
N LEU A 11 -17.22 -22.57 31.27
CA LEU A 11 -16.10 -22.11 30.46
C LEU A 11 -16.55 -20.92 29.60
N ALA A 12 -16.13 -19.71 29.99
CA ALA A 12 -16.23 -18.53 29.14
C ALA A 12 -14.98 -18.44 28.23
N VAL A 13 -15.07 -19.01 27.03
CA VAL A 13 -14.05 -18.85 25.97
C VAL A 13 -14.69 -18.16 24.77
N ALA A 14 -14.82 -16.84 24.81
CA ALA A 14 -15.35 -16.08 23.67
C ALA A 14 -14.80 -14.65 23.50
N ALA A 15 -13.74 -14.25 24.23
CA ALA A 15 -13.24 -12.86 24.18
C ALA A 15 -11.91 -12.66 23.42
N VAL A 16 -11.19 -13.72 23.05
CA VAL A 16 -9.83 -13.58 22.46
C VAL A 16 -9.86 -13.33 20.95
N SER A 17 -10.88 -13.81 20.22
CA SER A 17 -10.93 -13.73 18.76
C SER A 17 -11.12 -12.31 18.22
N ALA A 18 -11.82 -11.43 18.93
CA ALA A 18 -11.95 -10.03 18.54
C ALA A 18 -10.63 -9.27 18.69
N GLY A 19 -9.90 -9.44 19.81
CA GLY A 19 -8.64 -8.73 20.04
C GLY A 19 -7.55 -9.03 18.99
N THR A 20 -7.47 -10.27 18.51
CA THR A 20 -6.50 -10.67 17.47
C THR A 20 -6.85 -10.11 16.10
N ALA A 21 -8.13 -9.98 15.76
CA ALA A 21 -8.57 -9.46 14.46
C ALA A 21 -8.29 -7.95 14.31
N TRP A 22 -8.48 -7.18 15.38
CA TRP A 22 -8.23 -5.73 15.38
C TRP A 22 -6.73 -5.42 15.33
N TRP A 23 -5.90 -6.24 16.00
CA TRP A 23 -4.45 -6.12 15.93
C TRP A 23 -3.88 -6.50 14.56
N TRP A 24 -4.56 -7.36 13.79
CA TRP A 24 -4.15 -7.75 12.45
C TRP A 24 -4.65 -6.78 11.36
N GLN A 25 -5.86 -6.25 11.49
CA GLN A 25 -6.40 -5.23 10.56
C GLN A 25 -5.60 -3.92 10.57
N GLY A 26 -5.03 -3.53 11.72
CA GLY A 26 -4.16 -2.35 11.80
C GLY A 26 -2.85 -2.48 11.01
N LYS A 27 -2.31 -3.70 10.85
CA LYS A 27 -1.01 -3.93 10.19
C LYS A 27 -1.05 -3.84 8.66
N ASN A 28 -2.23 -3.92 8.05
CA ASN A 28 -2.38 -3.95 6.59
C ASN A 28 -2.81 -2.60 5.99
N ARG A 29 -2.93 -1.52 6.78
CA ARG A 29 -3.33 -0.20 6.26
C ARG A 29 -2.14 0.54 5.65
N ILE A 30 -2.40 1.34 4.61
CA ILE A 30 -1.43 2.30 4.08
C ILE A 30 -1.77 3.67 4.68
N ASP A 31 -1.22 3.93 5.86
CA ASP A 31 -1.54 5.11 6.67
C ASP A 31 -0.43 6.17 6.57
N ALA A 32 -0.74 7.30 5.95
CA ALA A 32 0.18 8.43 5.80
C ALA A 32 0.40 9.23 7.11
N SER A 33 -0.35 8.92 8.19
CA SER A 33 -0.19 9.50 9.52
C SER A 33 0.66 8.64 10.47
N ASP A 34 0.95 7.39 10.09
CA ASP A 34 1.91 6.54 10.80
C ASP A 34 3.34 6.94 10.43
N LEU A 35 3.95 7.77 11.27
CA LEU A 35 5.31 8.29 11.04
C LEU A 35 6.37 7.18 10.94
N GLN A 36 6.20 6.07 11.66
CA GLN A 36 7.15 4.95 11.57
C GLN A 36 7.07 4.26 10.21
N ALA A 37 5.85 4.06 9.71
CA ALA A 37 5.63 3.52 8.37
C ALA A 37 6.15 4.48 7.29
N VAL A 38 5.93 5.79 7.44
CA VAL A 38 6.43 6.82 6.51
C VAL A 38 7.96 6.86 6.48
N ASP A 39 8.63 6.82 7.63
CA ASP A 39 10.10 6.83 7.70
C ASP A 39 10.72 5.58 7.08
N ARG A 40 10.15 4.40 7.38
CA ARG A 40 10.53 3.15 6.70
C ARG A 40 10.29 3.25 5.20
N GLY A 41 9.12 3.77 4.82
CA GLY A 41 8.68 3.94 3.45
C GLY A 41 9.62 4.80 2.62
N ARG A 42 10.10 5.90 3.19
CA ARG A 42 11.08 6.77 2.54
C ARG A 42 12.38 6.04 2.20
N VAL A 43 12.86 5.16 3.10
CA VAL A 43 14.06 4.34 2.86
C VAL A 43 13.80 3.30 1.78
N VAL A 44 12.63 2.64 1.78
CA VAL A 44 12.25 1.68 0.74
C VAL A 44 12.14 2.38 -0.61
N TYR A 45 11.45 3.52 -0.66
CA TYR A 45 11.25 4.31 -1.86
C TYR A 45 12.58 4.72 -2.51
N ALA A 46 13.49 5.28 -1.72
CA ALA A 46 14.80 5.70 -2.21
C ALA A 46 15.61 4.55 -2.82
N LYS A 47 15.44 3.32 -2.30
CA LYS A 47 16.19 2.14 -2.74
C LYS A 47 15.56 1.40 -3.92
N ALA A 48 14.23 1.41 -4.03
CA ALA A 48 13.50 0.52 -4.92
C ALA A 48 12.60 1.23 -5.95
N CYS A 49 12.29 2.52 -5.74
CA CYS A 49 11.32 3.24 -6.54
C CYS A 49 11.94 4.47 -7.24
N ALA A 50 12.83 5.17 -6.53
CA ALA A 50 13.35 6.47 -6.95
C ALA A 50 14.23 6.43 -8.21
N GLU A 51 14.79 5.27 -8.58
CA GLU A 51 15.56 5.12 -9.82
C GLU A 51 14.73 5.46 -11.06
N CYS A 52 13.44 5.10 -11.05
CA CYS A 52 12.51 5.40 -12.14
C CYS A 52 11.59 6.57 -11.80
N HIS A 53 11.03 6.61 -10.59
CA HIS A 53 10.04 7.61 -10.19
C HIS A 53 10.66 8.93 -9.67
N GLY A 54 11.98 9.03 -9.65
CA GLY A 54 12.72 10.21 -9.20
C GLY A 54 12.87 10.28 -7.67
N GLN A 55 13.92 10.94 -7.20
CA GLN A 55 14.18 11.10 -5.76
C GLN A 55 13.10 11.94 -5.04
N ASP A 56 12.49 12.88 -5.78
CA ASP A 56 11.47 13.81 -5.28
C ASP A 56 10.07 13.44 -5.78
N LEU A 57 9.86 12.18 -6.19
CA LEU A 57 8.58 11.66 -6.71
C LEU A 57 8.10 12.30 -8.02
N GLN A 58 8.97 13.02 -8.72
CA GLN A 58 8.64 13.81 -9.91
C GLN A 58 8.42 12.99 -11.18
N GLY A 59 8.81 11.71 -11.17
CA GLY A 59 8.75 10.82 -12.34
C GLY A 59 9.75 11.18 -13.43
N GLU A 60 9.61 10.53 -14.58
CA GLU A 60 10.35 10.85 -15.79
C GLU A 60 9.68 11.99 -16.57
N ALA A 61 10.45 12.72 -17.38
CA ALA A 61 9.92 13.71 -18.31
C ALA A 61 8.96 13.05 -19.33
N ASP A 62 7.97 13.82 -19.80
CA ASP A 62 6.99 13.38 -20.79
C ASP A 62 6.30 12.05 -20.45
N TRP A 63 6.06 11.78 -19.16
CA TRP A 63 5.53 10.49 -18.68
C TRP A 63 4.18 10.06 -19.28
N ARG A 64 3.45 10.99 -19.91
CA ARG A 64 2.20 10.74 -20.63
C ARG A 64 2.40 10.38 -22.11
N VAL A 65 3.62 10.42 -22.63
CA VAL A 65 3.99 10.12 -24.02
C VAL A 65 4.74 8.80 -24.06
N ARG A 66 4.32 7.88 -24.96
CA ARG A 66 5.00 6.59 -25.09
C ARG A 66 6.41 6.76 -25.64
N LYS A 67 7.37 6.05 -25.05
CA LYS A 67 8.72 5.87 -25.57
C LYS A 67 8.68 5.06 -26.89
N PRO A 68 9.73 5.10 -27.73
CA PRO A 68 9.78 4.32 -28.98
C PRO A 68 9.59 2.81 -28.80
N ASN A 69 9.92 2.26 -27.63
CA ASN A 69 9.71 0.84 -27.31
C ASN A 69 8.24 0.48 -26.98
N GLY A 70 7.37 1.50 -26.88
CA GLY A 70 5.94 1.38 -26.59
C GLY A 70 5.56 1.52 -25.12
N GLU A 71 6.51 1.64 -24.20
CA GLU A 71 6.24 1.83 -22.76
C GLU A 71 5.92 3.29 -22.44
N LEU A 72 5.19 3.52 -21.35
CA LEU A 72 5.12 4.86 -20.75
C LEU A 72 6.31 5.04 -19.79
N PRO A 73 6.94 6.22 -19.75
CA PRO A 73 7.87 6.58 -18.68
C PRO A 73 7.21 6.50 -17.30
N ALA A 74 8.02 6.35 -16.26
CA ALA A 74 7.54 6.27 -14.89
C ALA A 74 6.79 7.57 -14.51
N PRO A 75 5.51 7.49 -14.10
CA PRO A 75 4.74 8.66 -13.73
C PRO A 75 5.23 9.27 -12.41
N PRO A 76 5.00 10.58 -12.18
CA PRO A 76 5.15 11.19 -10.87
C PRO A 76 4.26 10.49 -9.85
N HIS A 77 4.80 10.32 -8.66
CA HIS A 77 4.06 9.92 -7.48
C HIS A 77 3.64 11.13 -6.62
N ASP A 78 4.06 12.35 -6.97
CA ASP A 78 3.59 13.59 -6.35
C ASP A 78 2.18 14.02 -6.83
N ALA A 79 1.76 15.23 -6.46
CA ALA A 79 0.47 15.82 -6.81
C ALA A 79 0.22 15.96 -8.34
N SER A 80 1.27 16.05 -9.16
CA SER A 80 1.18 16.20 -10.62
C SER A 80 0.86 14.89 -11.36
N GLY A 81 1.04 13.77 -10.65
CA GLY A 81 0.82 12.41 -11.14
C GLY A 81 -0.64 11.96 -11.16
N HIS A 82 -0.83 10.64 -11.24
CA HIS A 82 -2.17 10.03 -11.21
C HIS A 82 -2.35 8.98 -10.09
N THR A 83 -1.30 8.70 -9.31
CA THR A 83 -1.28 7.63 -8.31
C THR A 83 -2.45 7.72 -7.33
N TRP A 84 -2.75 8.94 -6.87
CA TRP A 84 -3.83 9.23 -5.91
C TRP A 84 -5.25 9.01 -6.45
N HIS A 85 -5.42 8.71 -7.74
CA HIS A 85 -6.72 8.31 -8.31
C HIS A 85 -7.12 6.87 -8.03
N HIS A 86 -6.28 6.09 -7.33
CA HIS A 86 -6.51 4.68 -7.06
C HIS A 86 -6.57 4.39 -5.55
N ASP A 87 -7.37 3.41 -5.16
CA ASP A 87 -7.45 2.92 -3.79
C ASP A 87 -6.18 2.16 -3.36
N ASP A 88 -6.00 2.03 -2.06
CA ASP A 88 -4.84 1.41 -1.43
C ASP A 88 -4.60 -0.04 -1.88
N GLU A 89 -5.67 -0.81 -2.08
CA GLU A 89 -5.56 -2.21 -2.48
C GLU A 89 -5.14 -2.33 -3.94
N TYR A 90 -5.65 -1.49 -4.83
CA TYR A 90 -5.14 -1.40 -6.20
C TYR A 90 -3.66 -1.00 -6.23
N LEU A 91 -3.28 0.05 -5.49
CA LEU A 91 -1.89 0.53 -5.45
C LEU A 91 -0.93 -0.54 -4.92
N PHE A 92 -1.33 -1.23 -3.84
CA PHE A 92 -0.58 -2.36 -3.30
C PHE A 92 -0.45 -3.49 -4.33
N ALA A 93 -1.55 -3.88 -4.98
CA ALA A 93 -1.57 -5.02 -5.89
C ALA A 93 -0.75 -4.76 -7.17
N VAL A 94 -0.84 -3.57 -7.76
CA VAL A 94 -0.02 -3.16 -8.91
C VAL A 94 1.46 -3.14 -8.53
N THR A 95 1.81 -2.61 -7.37
CA THR A 95 3.21 -2.58 -6.90
C THR A 95 3.71 -4.01 -6.64
N LYS A 96 2.92 -4.84 -5.96
CA LYS A 96 3.33 -6.20 -5.61
C LYS A 96 3.52 -7.07 -6.85
N HIS A 97 2.56 -7.04 -7.78
CA HIS A 97 2.44 -8.02 -8.85
C HIS A 97 2.82 -7.48 -10.24
N GLY A 98 3.08 -6.19 -10.38
CA GLY A 98 3.28 -5.51 -11.65
C GLY A 98 1.97 -5.23 -12.40
N LEU A 99 2.04 -4.46 -13.48
CA LEU A 99 0.87 -3.98 -14.23
C LEU A 99 0.18 -5.04 -15.10
N ALA A 100 0.86 -6.12 -15.46
CA ALA A 100 0.38 -7.07 -16.47
C ALA A 100 -1.01 -7.65 -16.17
N ARG A 101 -1.37 -7.82 -14.88
CA ARG A 101 -2.69 -8.31 -14.46
C ARG A 101 -3.79 -7.23 -14.47
N PHE A 102 -3.41 -5.95 -14.51
CA PHE A 102 -4.30 -4.81 -14.33
C PHE A 102 -4.44 -3.94 -15.59
N ALA A 103 -3.77 -4.32 -16.67
CA ALA A 103 -3.75 -3.60 -17.92
C ALA A 103 -4.31 -4.48 -19.07
N PRO A 104 -4.71 -3.89 -20.20
CA PRO A 104 -5.12 -4.65 -21.38
C PRO A 104 -4.04 -5.65 -21.83
N PRO A 105 -4.42 -6.70 -22.57
CA PRO A 105 -3.46 -7.56 -23.25
C PRO A 105 -2.42 -6.74 -24.01
N ASP A 106 -1.17 -7.19 -23.97
CA ASP A 106 -0.01 -6.55 -24.64
C ASP A 106 0.40 -5.16 -24.12
N TYR A 107 -0.16 -4.70 -23.00
CA TYR A 107 0.31 -3.46 -22.37
C TYR A 107 1.75 -3.61 -21.87
N LYS A 108 2.66 -2.81 -22.45
CA LYS A 108 4.08 -2.77 -22.06
C LYS A 108 4.31 -1.82 -20.89
N SER A 109 4.97 -2.32 -19.85
CA SER A 109 5.38 -1.53 -18.69
C SER A 109 6.76 -1.96 -18.23
N ALA A 110 7.62 -0.97 -17.95
CA ALA A 110 8.91 -1.19 -17.29
C ALA A 110 8.78 -1.36 -15.77
N MET A 111 7.59 -1.15 -15.18
CA MET A 111 7.39 -1.26 -13.73
C MET A 111 7.45 -2.75 -13.32
N PRO A 112 8.43 -3.16 -12.50
CA PRO A 112 8.62 -4.55 -12.14
C PRO A 112 7.56 -5.04 -11.14
N SER A 113 7.45 -6.37 -11.04
CA SER A 113 6.80 -7.03 -9.89
C SER A 113 7.78 -7.09 -8.73
N PHE A 114 7.31 -6.79 -7.51
CA PHE A 114 8.11 -6.90 -6.29
C PHE A 114 7.86 -8.20 -5.51
N VAL A 115 7.16 -9.19 -6.08
CA VAL A 115 7.09 -10.55 -5.50
C VAL A 115 8.49 -11.09 -5.25
N GLY A 116 8.76 -11.54 -4.01
CA GLY A 116 10.06 -12.07 -3.60
C GLY A 116 11.16 -11.02 -3.37
N SER A 117 10.95 -9.76 -3.78
CA SER A 117 11.95 -8.68 -3.65
C SER A 117 11.63 -7.71 -2.51
N LEU A 118 10.35 -7.37 -2.29
CA LEU A 118 9.90 -6.58 -1.14
C LEU A 118 8.83 -7.32 -0.36
N SER A 119 8.90 -7.17 0.97
CA SER A 119 7.83 -7.62 1.86
C SER A 119 6.58 -6.77 1.68
N ASP A 120 5.42 -7.31 2.05
CA ASP A 120 4.16 -6.57 1.95
C ASP A 120 4.17 -5.33 2.85
N ALA A 121 4.83 -5.42 4.00
CA ALA A 121 5.03 -4.28 4.90
C ALA A 121 5.91 -3.20 4.26
N ASP A 122 6.95 -3.56 3.51
CA ASP A 122 7.79 -2.59 2.80
C ASP A 122 7.05 -1.89 1.67
N ILE A 123 6.24 -2.62 0.91
CA ILE A 123 5.41 -2.04 -0.15
C ILE A 123 4.40 -1.06 0.46
N ARG A 124 3.69 -1.46 1.51
CA ARG A 124 2.73 -0.58 2.20
C ARG A 124 3.42 0.64 2.82
N ALA A 125 4.60 0.47 3.41
CA ALA A 125 5.40 1.58 3.92
C ALA A 125 5.78 2.56 2.80
N ALA A 126 6.29 2.08 1.66
CA ALA A 126 6.64 2.93 0.52
C ALA A 126 5.43 3.72 0.00
N LEU A 127 4.27 3.07 -0.08
CA LEU A 127 3.02 3.72 -0.46
C LEU A 127 2.56 4.74 0.61
N ALA A 128 2.75 4.47 1.90
CA ALA A 128 2.46 5.42 2.97
C ALA A 128 3.34 6.68 2.86
N TYR A 129 4.62 6.50 2.57
CA TYR A 129 5.53 7.62 2.26
C TYR A 129 5.03 8.44 1.07
N ILE A 130 4.68 7.80 -0.05
CA ILE A 130 4.13 8.50 -1.22
C ILE A 130 2.86 9.28 -0.84
N LYS A 131 1.90 8.64 -0.13
CA LYS A 131 0.67 9.29 0.33
C LYS A 131 0.95 10.48 1.26
N SER A 132 2.04 10.46 2.02
CA SER A 132 2.40 11.53 2.95
C SER A 132 2.89 12.81 2.28
N THR A 133 3.31 12.74 1.02
CA THR A 133 3.77 13.93 0.27
C THR A 133 2.63 14.69 -0.40
N TRP A 134 1.44 14.09 -0.48
CA TRP A 134 0.31 14.72 -1.14
C TRP A 134 -0.29 15.86 -0.31
N PRO A 135 -0.72 16.95 -0.96
CA PRO A 135 -1.59 17.95 -0.34
C PRO A 135 -2.80 17.32 0.35
N GLU A 136 -3.26 17.97 1.41
CA GLU A 136 -4.33 17.43 2.26
C GLU A 136 -5.60 17.09 1.47
N GLU A 137 -5.98 17.94 0.51
CA GLU A 137 -7.13 17.73 -0.36
C GLU A 137 -6.99 16.49 -1.25
N ILE A 138 -5.79 16.22 -1.77
CA ILE A 138 -5.51 15.03 -2.58
C ILE A 138 -5.58 13.78 -1.71
N ARG A 139 -4.97 13.82 -0.52
CA ARG A 139 -5.01 12.71 0.44
C ARG A 139 -6.45 12.38 0.87
N LYS A 140 -7.28 13.39 1.15
CA LYS A 140 -8.70 13.19 1.47
C LYS A 140 -9.47 12.57 0.31
N ARG A 141 -9.22 13.01 -0.92
CA ARG A 141 -9.86 12.45 -2.12
C ARG A 141 -9.50 10.98 -2.31
N GLN A 142 -8.22 10.63 -2.15
CA GLN A 142 -7.77 9.25 -2.26
C GLN A 142 -8.33 8.38 -1.13
N GLU A 143 -8.36 8.88 0.11
CA GLU A 143 -8.95 8.14 1.24
C GLU A 143 -10.45 7.87 1.03
N ALA A 144 -11.18 8.77 0.36
CA ALA A 144 -12.57 8.53 -0.01
C ALA A 144 -12.75 7.41 -1.05
N LEU A 145 -11.70 7.04 -1.81
CA LEU A 145 -11.72 5.86 -2.68
C LEU A 145 -11.62 4.57 -1.87
N ASN A 146 -10.81 4.57 -0.80
CA ASN A 146 -10.64 3.43 0.11
C ASN A 146 -11.96 3.01 0.79
N GLN A 147 -12.90 3.94 0.95
CA GLN A 147 -14.18 3.72 1.62
C GLN A 147 -15.30 3.20 0.70
N LYS A 148 -15.11 3.25 -0.62
CA LYS A 148 -16.16 2.94 -1.62
C LYS A 148 -16.19 1.47 -2.06
N ARG A 149 -15.47 0.60 -1.36
CA ARG A 149 -15.26 -0.79 -1.76
C ARG A 149 -16.01 -1.78 -0.89
#